data_AF-A0C2L9-F1
#
_entry.id   AF-A0C2L9-F1
#
_cell.length_a   1.000
_cell.length_b   1.000
_cell.length_c   1.000
_cell.angle_alpha   90.00
_cell.angle_beta   90.00
_cell.angle_gamma   90.00
#
_symmetry.space_group_name_H-M   'P 1'
#
loop_
_entity.id
_entity.type
_entity.pdbx_description
1 polymer ?
#
loop_
_entity_poly.entity_id
_entity_poly.type
_entity_poly.pdbx_seq_one_letter_code
_entity_poly.pdbx_strand_id
1 'polypeptide(L)'
;MYEQELPSSLDDFPNYNLKQSAESEKVVVDDDQKKKAAYQFMQSLEKNLRTKISSPQQRVQTLAVSLELYDTVFNKIYCNTLYKDTLFPLAESLEEAFNDEFDSITKLLFNESCYRHAFQSVQQQFNLQTSIESWQNYQLLFAALQQKQNIDLPLPPSWIWDILDEYVYQFYVSSRWRKLLKNDEITQLKNIQDYWNLEEMLKTLEGFYAQRNSSVQNTLQYLAYYSYLATAKLHVMSGNFNAAYTMLSQIQHSELIIYSKSGGAYQSLFSYTGFCFLLNKEYKKANLTLTLIVNYFNKYKQLYTKSYQYDSLIKQHEKILALLAITSLFYP
;
A
#
# COMPACT_ATOMS: atom_id res chain seq x y z
N MET A 1 16.40 -15.75 8.21
CA MET A 1 16.33 -14.30 7.96
C MET A 1 17.58 -13.53 8.41
N TYR A 2 18.31 -13.91 9.48
CA TYR A 2 19.17 -12.95 10.21
C TYR A 2 20.69 -13.15 10.07
N GLU A 3 21.14 -14.14 9.31
CA GLU A 3 22.57 -14.49 9.17
C GLU A 3 23.07 -14.39 7.72
N GLN A 4 22.21 -13.95 6.80
CA GLN A 4 22.49 -13.87 5.36
C GLN A 4 22.31 -12.44 4.87
N GLU A 5 23.11 -12.04 3.90
CA GLU A 5 22.95 -10.73 3.26
C GLU A 5 21.57 -10.62 2.62
N LEU A 6 20.96 -9.44 2.81
CA LEU A 6 19.65 -9.14 2.28
C LEU A 6 19.70 -9.13 0.74
N PRO A 7 18.84 -9.90 0.05
CA PRO A 7 18.85 -9.92 -1.40
C PRO A 7 18.49 -8.54 -1.96
N SER A 8 19.33 -8.02 -2.83
CA SER A 8 19.11 -6.76 -3.53
C SER A 8 19.49 -6.91 -5.00
N SER A 9 18.52 -6.85 -5.90
CA SER A 9 18.78 -6.56 -7.32
C SER A 9 18.60 -5.07 -7.57
N LEU A 10 19.56 -4.44 -8.26
CA LEU A 10 19.49 -3.02 -8.60
C LEU A 10 18.30 -2.69 -9.52
N ASP A 11 17.86 -3.65 -10.32
CA ASP A 11 16.70 -3.53 -11.20
C ASP A 11 15.36 -3.49 -10.43
N ASP A 12 15.36 -3.82 -9.14
CA ASP A 12 14.15 -3.90 -8.31
C ASP A 12 13.76 -2.57 -7.67
N PHE A 13 14.63 -1.56 -7.76
CA PHE A 13 14.38 -0.26 -7.15
C PHE A 13 13.56 0.64 -8.08
N PRO A 14 12.52 1.34 -7.56
CA PRO A 14 11.58 2.12 -8.37
C PRO A 14 12.26 3.22 -9.21
N ASN A 15 13.44 3.69 -8.81
CA ASN A 15 14.14 4.78 -9.51
C ASN A 15 15.01 4.33 -10.69
N TYR A 16 15.26 3.04 -10.89
CA TYR A 16 16.25 2.59 -11.88
C TYR A 16 15.85 2.90 -13.33
N ASN A 17 14.53 2.98 -13.61
CA ASN A 17 14.00 3.22 -14.95
C ASN A 17 13.17 4.51 -15.13
N LEU A 18 13.01 5.34 -14.09
CA LEU A 18 12.19 6.57 -14.18
C LEU A 18 12.98 7.73 -14.80
N LYS A 19 12.51 8.21 -15.96
CA LYS A 19 13.02 9.42 -16.63
C LYS A 19 12.79 10.65 -15.75
N GLN A 20 13.71 11.61 -15.77
CA GLN A 20 13.52 12.90 -15.09
C GLN A 20 12.31 13.62 -15.72
N SER A 21 11.25 13.84 -14.95
CA SER A 21 10.25 14.85 -15.26
C SER A 21 10.74 16.21 -14.77
N ALA A 22 10.68 17.21 -15.65
CA ALA A 22 10.96 18.59 -15.29
C ALA A 22 9.95 19.07 -14.24
N GLU A 23 10.43 19.81 -13.25
CA GLU A 23 9.60 20.46 -12.23
C GLU A 23 8.52 21.31 -12.92
N SER A 24 7.26 20.94 -12.75
CA SER A 24 6.14 21.69 -13.27
C SER A 24 5.87 22.89 -12.36
N GLU A 25 5.98 24.09 -12.92
CA GLU A 25 5.59 25.36 -12.31
C GLU A 25 4.16 25.29 -11.73
N LYS A 26 3.93 26.03 -10.64
CA LYS A 26 2.60 26.18 -10.04
C LYS A 26 1.67 26.94 -10.99
N VAL A 27 0.98 26.22 -11.85
CA VAL A 27 -0.13 26.75 -12.63
C VAL A 27 -1.35 26.80 -11.71
N VAL A 28 -2.03 27.94 -11.63
CA VAL A 28 -3.36 28.04 -11.02
C VAL A 28 -4.32 27.35 -11.98
N VAL A 29 -4.67 26.10 -11.68
CA VAL A 29 -5.50 25.26 -12.54
C VAL A 29 -6.97 25.36 -12.12
N ASP A 30 -7.83 25.68 -13.08
CA ASP A 30 -9.29 25.77 -12.93
C ASP A 30 -9.92 24.40 -12.57
N ASP A 31 -11.08 24.38 -11.91
CA ASP A 31 -11.71 23.15 -11.43
C ASP A 31 -12.09 22.20 -12.59
N ASP A 32 -12.48 22.75 -13.74
CA ASP A 32 -12.74 21.96 -14.96
C ASP A 32 -11.47 21.33 -15.52
N GLN A 33 -10.34 22.03 -15.43
CA GLN A 33 -9.04 21.49 -15.84
C GLN A 33 -8.58 20.38 -14.89
N LYS A 34 -8.83 20.51 -13.58
CA LYS A 34 -8.55 19.45 -12.60
C LYS A 34 -9.38 18.19 -12.88
N LYS A 35 -10.68 18.32 -13.15
CA LYS A 35 -11.55 17.20 -13.52
C LYS A 35 -11.08 16.52 -14.81
N LYS A 36 -10.73 17.32 -15.82
CA LYS A 36 -10.19 16.80 -17.08
C LYS A 36 -8.88 16.04 -16.89
N ALA A 37 -8.00 16.52 -16.03
CA ALA A 37 -6.75 15.83 -15.70
C ALA A 37 -7.01 14.47 -15.01
N ALA A 38 -7.93 14.44 -14.04
CA ALA A 38 -8.34 13.20 -13.36
C ALA A 38 -8.96 12.18 -14.35
N TYR A 39 -9.83 12.65 -15.24
CA TYR A 39 -10.41 11.84 -16.31
C TYR A 39 -9.34 11.27 -17.27
N GLN A 40 -8.37 12.08 -17.70
CA GLN A 40 -7.25 11.62 -18.54
C GLN A 40 -6.40 10.56 -17.85
N PHE A 41 -6.23 10.65 -16.53
CA PHE A 41 -5.57 9.61 -15.75
C PHE A 41 -6.37 8.31 -15.77
N MET A 42 -7.69 8.37 -15.54
CA MET A 42 -8.55 7.18 -15.61
C MET A 42 -8.49 6.51 -16.99
N GLN A 43 -8.54 7.28 -18.08
CA GLN A 43 -8.37 6.74 -19.45
C GLN A 43 -7.02 6.05 -19.64
N SER A 44 -5.95 6.66 -19.14
CA SER A 44 -4.60 6.09 -19.24
C SER A 44 -4.46 4.82 -18.42
N LEU A 45 -5.04 4.80 -17.21
CA LEU A 45 -5.07 3.64 -16.33
C LEU A 45 -5.85 2.49 -16.97
N GLU A 46 -7.07 2.74 -17.44
CA GLU A 46 -7.88 1.71 -18.10
C GLU A 46 -7.19 1.11 -19.32
N LYS A 47 -6.64 1.97 -20.19
CA LYS A 47 -5.89 1.52 -21.36
C LYS A 47 -4.74 0.59 -20.96
N ASN A 48 -4.01 0.92 -19.90
CA ASN A 48 -2.91 0.09 -19.43
C ASN A 48 -3.42 -1.24 -18.83
N LEU A 49 -4.47 -1.21 -18.02
CA LEU A 49 -5.08 -2.40 -17.41
C LEU A 49 -5.69 -3.36 -18.46
N ARG A 50 -6.22 -2.83 -19.57
CA ARG A 50 -6.78 -3.63 -20.68
C ARG A 50 -5.72 -4.17 -21.65
N THR A 51 -4.46 -3.76 -21.49
CA THR A 51 -3.37 -4.19 -22.39
C THR A 51 -3.12 -5.69 -22.21
N LYS A 52 -3.30 -6.48 -23.28
CA LYS A 52 -3.04 -7.92 -23.27
C LYS A 52 -1.54 -8.19 -23.13
N ILE A 53 -1.16 -8.91 -22.10
CA ILE A 53 0.23 -9.29 -21.82
C ILE A 53 0.49 -10.65 -22.48
N SER A 54 1.22 -10.64 -23.60
CA SER A 54 1.53 -11.86 -24.35
C SER A 54 2.97 -12.35 -24.12
N SER A 55 3.84 -11.53 -23.53
CA SER A 55 5.24 -11.88 -23.25
C SER A 55 5.77 -11.28 -21.94
N PRO A 56 6.81 -11.87 -21.32
CA PRO A 56 7.45 -11.30 -20.14
C PRO A 56 8.00 -9.88 -20.34
N GLN A 57 8.51 -9.57 -21.54
CA GLN A 57 9.01 -8.22 -21.86
C GLN A 57 7.87 -7.19 -21.91
N GLN A 58 6.73 -7.56 -22.51
CA GLN A 58 5.54 -6.71 -22.49
C GLN A 58 5.06 -6.48 -21.06
N ARG A 59 5.07 -7.52 -20.21
CA ARG A 59 4.71 -7.38 -18.80
C ARG A 59 5.55 -6.31 -18.10
N VAL A 60 6.87 -6.33 -18.30
CA VAL A 60 7.79 -5.34 -17.70
C VAL A 60 7.47 -3.93 -18.20
N GLN A 61 7.19 -3.76 -19.49
CA GLN A 61 6.81 -2.46 -20.05
C GLN A 61 5.48 -1.95 -19.50
N THR A 62 4.45 -2.80 -19.46
CA THR A 62 3.12 -2.45 -18.92
C THR A 62 3.20 -2.10 -17.43
N LEU A 63 4.01 -2.83 -16.65
CA LEU A 63 4.29 -2.53 -15.24
C LEU A 63 5.02 -1.20 -15.07
N ALA A 64 5.99 -0.88 -15.94
CA ALA A 64 6.69 0.40 -15.90
C ALA A 64 5.74 1.57 -16.16
N VAL A 65 4.81 1.43 -17.11
CA VAL A 65 3.76 2.42 -17.36
C VAL A 65 2.84 2.57 -16.14
N SER A 66 2.41 1.47 -15.52
CA SER A 66 1.60 1.55 -14.29
C SER A 66 2.35 2.25 -13.16
N LEU A 67 3.64 1.99 -13.01
CA LEU A 67 4.47 2.64 -12.00
C LEU A 67 4.61 4.13 -12.30
N GLU A 68 4.79 4.53 -13.57
CA GLU A 68 4.84 5.95 -13.95
C GLU A 68 3.50 6.66 -13.68
N LEU A 69 2.38 6.04 -14.05
CA LEU A 69 1.05 6.54 -13.74
C LEU A 69 0.87 6.72 -12.23
N TYR A 70 1.26 5.73 -11.44
CA TYR A 70 1.09 5.75 -9.99
C TYR A 70 2.05 6.73 -9.27
N ASP A 71 3.37 6.52 -9.39
CA ASP A 71 4.37 7.29 -8.66
C ASP A 71 4.46 8.73 -9.18
N THR A 72 4.41 8.92 -10.50
CA THR A 72 4.66 10.23 -11.11
C THR A 72 3.38 10.99 -11.37
N VAL A 73 2.45 10.43 -12.14
CA VAL A 73 1.25 11.18 -12.55
C VAL A 73 0.32 11.40 -11.36
N PHE A 74 -0.08 10.33 -10.67
CA PHE A 74 -1.03 10.44 -9.56
C PHE A 74 -0.38 11.09 -8.34
N ASN A 75 0.67 10.49 -7.77
CA ASN A 75 1.21 10.97 -6.49
C ASN A 75 2.02 12.26 -6.61
N LYS A 76 2.95 12.37 -7.56
CA LYS A 76 3.80 13.58 -7.65
C LYS A 76 3.13 14.74 -8.33
N ILE A 77 2.44 14.53 -9.44
CA ILE A 77 1.81 15.63 -10.17
C ILE A 77 0.46 15.91 -9.51
N TYR A 78 -0.49 14.98 -9.52
CA TYR A 78 -1.86 15.32 -9.17
C TYR A 78 -2.04 15.59 -7.67
N CYS A 79 -1.57 14.71 -6.78
CA CYS A 79 -1.69 14.92 -5.34
C CYS A 79 -0.90 16.16 -4.89
N ASN A 80 0.37 16.31 -5.28
CA ASN A 80 1.20 17.40 -4.73
C ASN A 80 1.00 18.76 -5.40
N THR A 81 0.38 18.83 -6.59
CA THR A 81 0.17 20.10 -7.31
C THR A 81 -1.31 20.46 -7.48
N LEU A 82 -2.13 19.58 -8.02
CA LEU A 82 -3.52 19.89 -8.39
C LEU A 82 -4.51 19.74 -7.23
N TYR A 83 -4.29 18.73 -6.39
CA TYR A 83 -5.23 18.29 -5.36
C TYR A 83 -4.66 18.35 -3.94
N LYS A 84 -3.59 19.10 -3.70
CA LYS A 84 -2.84 19.10 -2.44
C LYS A 84 -3.71 19.19 -1.18
N ASP A 85 -4.71 20.08 -1.20
CA ASP A 85 -5.58 20.36 -0.05
C ASP A 85 -7.07 20.18 -0.41
N THR A 86 -7.37 19.45 -1.49
CA THR A 86 -8.73 19.26 -2.02
C THR A 86 -9.01 17.80 -2.36
N LEU A 87 -10.26 17.36 -2.23
CA LEU A 87 -10.67 16.02 -2.62
C LEU A 87 -10.63 15.84 -4.15
N PHE A 88 -10.24 14.65 -4.58
CA PHE A 88 -10.41 14.22 -5.96
C PHE A 88 -11.89 13.94 -6.24
N PRO A 89 -12.39 14.20 -7.46
CA PRO A 89 -13.68 13.67 -7.90
C PRO A 89 -13.61 12.13 -7.95
N LEU A 90 -14.69 11.46 -7.57
CA LEU A 90 -14.83 10.01 -7.70
C LEU A 90 -15.07 9.61 -9.15
N ALA A 91 -14.77 8.35 -9.48
CA ALA A 91 -14.92 7.76 -10.81
C ALA A 91 -16.31 8.00 -11.40
N GLU A 92 -17.36 7.80 -10.60
CA GLU A 92 -18.76 7.96 -10.99
C GLU A 92 -19.05 9.40 -11.44
N SER A 93 -18.52 10.39 -10.72
CA SER A 93 -18.66 11.80 -11.09
C SER A 93 -17.94 12.13 -12.40
N LEU A 94 -16.84 11.45 -12.71
CA LEU A 94 -16.11 11.63 -13.96
C LEU A 94 -16.82 10.95 -15.13
N GLU A 95 -17.40 9.76 -14.94
CA GLU A 95 -18.26 9.10 -15.93
C GLU A 95 -19.43 10.00 -16.34
N GLU A 96 -20.13 10.56 -15.35
CA GLU A 96 -21.25 11.49 -15.58
C GLU A 96 -20.81 12.76 -16.32
N ALA A 97 -19.71 13.37 -15.89
CA ALA A 97 -19.25 14.65 -16.44
C ALA A 97 -18.77 14.54 -17.90
N PHE A 98 -18.19 13.40 -18.28
CA PHE A 98 -17.61 13.19 -19.62
C PHE A 98 -18.43 12.24 -20.50
N ASN A 99 -19.52 11.66 -19.98
CA ASN A 99 -20.39 10.70 -20.65
C ASN A 99 -19.59 9.54 -21.25
N ASP A 100 -18.80 8.88 -20.39
CA ASP A 100 -17.90 7.77 -20.71
C ASP A 100 -18.02 6.68 -19.63
N GLU A 101 -17.70 5.42 -19.98
CA GLU A 101 -17.83 4.27 -19.07
C GLU A 101 -16.49 3.53 -18.90
N PHE A 102 -16.11 3.27 -17.65
CA PHE A 102 -14.88 2.57 -17.29
C PHE A 102 -15.15 1.18 -16.68
N ASP A 103 -14.22 0.23 -16.87
CA ASP A 103 -14.28 -1.07 -16.19
C ASP A 103 -14.32 -0.90 -14.67
N SER A 104 -15.06 -1.77 -13.99
CA SER A 104 -15.24 -1.71 -12.53
C SER A 104 -13.91 -1.74 -11.76
N ILE A 105 -12.90 -2.49 -12.24
CA ILE A 105 -11.60 -2.53 -11.55
C ILE A 105 -10.85 -1.20 -11.66
N THR A 106 -10.98 -0.50 -12.80
CA THR A 106 -10.38 0.81 -13.03
C THR A 106 -10.97 1.81 -12.04
N LYS A 107 -12.30 1.82 -11.91
CA LYS A 107 -13.01 2.71 -10.97
C LYS A 107 -12.60 2.47 -9.53
N LEU A 108 -12.58 1.21 -9.11
CA LEU A 108 -12.23 0.84 -7.74
C LEU A 108 -10.77 1.21 -7.39
N LEU A 109 -9.82 1.01 -8.31
CA LEU A 109 -8.42 1.40 -8.13
C LEU A 109 -8.22 2.91 -8.11
N PHE A 110 -8.94 3.64 -8.96
CA PHE A 110 -8.91 5.10 -8.98
C PHE A 110 -9.49 5.68 -7.69
N ASN A 111 -10.70 5.24 -7.30
CA ASN A 111 -11.36 5.67 -6.07
C ASN A 111 -10.51 5.32 -4.84
N GLU A 112 -9.90 4.12 -4.79
CA GLU A 112 -8.95 3.72 -3.74
C GLU A 112 -7.81 4.74 -3.60
N SER A 113 -7.22 5.15 -4.72
CA SER A 113 -6.11 6.11 -4.72
C SER A 113 -6.56 7.49 -4.26
N CYS A 114 -7.77 7.90 -4.63
CA CYS A 114 -8.39 9.15 -4.18
C CYS A 114 -8.63 9.15 -2.66
N TYR A 115 -9.19 8.06 -2.12
CA TYR A 115 -9.41 7.92 -0.68
C TYR A 115 -8.10 7.88 0.10
N ARG A 116 -7.10 7.12 -0.36
CA ARG A 116 -5.76 7.08 0.27
C ARG A 116 -5.15 8.49 0.33
N HIS A 117 -5.21 9.25 -0.75
CA HIS A 117 -4.77 10.64 -0.75
C HIS A 117 -5.54 11.49 0.28
N ALA A 118 -6.87 11.37 0.32
CA ALA A 118 -7.71 12.11 1.27
C ALA A 118 -7.34 11.78 2.73
N PHE A 119 -7.08 10.52 3.06
CA PHE A 119 -6.63 10.08 4.38
C PHE A 119 -5.24 10.61 4.77
N GLN A 120 -4.36 10.84 3.80
CA GLN A 120 -3.00 11.31 4.07
C GLN A 120 -2.90 12.83 4.15
N SER A 121 -3.56 13.55 3.24
CA SER A 121 -3.37 14.99 3.03
C SER A 121 -4.55 15.85 3.48
N VAL A 122 -5.76 15.28 3.53
CA VAL A 122 -7.00 16.06 3.68
C VAL A 122 -7.88 15.54 4.83
N GLN A 123 -7.24 15.07 5.90
CA GLN A 123 -7.91 14.45 7.05
C GLN A 123 -9.02 15.29 7.69
N GLN A 124 -8.90 16.63 7.64
CA GLN A 124 -9.88 17.55 8.22
C GLN A 124 -11.23 17.56 7.46
N GLN A 125 -11.22 17.18 6.18
CA GLN A 125 -12.43 17.09 5.36
C GLN A 125 -13.07 15.69 5.43
N PHE A 126 -12.43 14.76 6.13
CA PHE A 126 -12.88 13.38 6.24
C PHE A 126 -13.99 13.27 7.29
N ASN A 127 -15.11 12.66 6.91
CA ASN A 127 -16.26 12.47 7.78
C ASN A 127 -16.63 10.97 7.84
N LEU A 128 -17.70 10.66 8.58
CA LEU A 128 -18.17 9.29 8.76
C LEU A 128 -18.56 8.65 7.42
N GLN A 129 -19.22 9.41 6.55
CA GLN A 129 -19.68 8.94 5.25
C GLN A 129 -18.51 8.58 4.33
N THR A 130 -17.50 9.45 4.22
CA THR A 130 -16.31 9.19 3.39
C THR A 130 -15.52 7.98 3.91
N SER A 131 -15.49 7.77 5.23
CA SER A 131 -14.88 6.58 5.84
C SER A 131 -15.59 5.29 5.44
N ILE A 132 -16.92 5.33 5.37
CA ILE A 132 -17.75 4.19 4.99
C ILE A 132 -17.59 3.90 3.49
N GLU A 133 -17.63 4.93 2.66
CA GLU A 133 -17.46 4.80 1.20
C GLU A 133 -16.08 4.26 0.85
N SER A 134 -15.02 4.74 1.52
CA SER A 134 -13.66 4.20 1.39
C SER A 134 -13.61 2.72 1.78
N TRP A 135 -14.19 2.35 2.94
CA TRP A 135 -14.23 0.96 3.39
C TRP A 135 -14.95 0.04 2.39
N GLN A 136 -16.11 0.47 1.90
CA GLN A 136 -16.88 -0.27 0.89
C GLN A 136 -16.10 -0.41 -0.42
N ASN A 137 -15.40 0.63 -0.85
CA ASN A 137 -14.54 0.58 -2.04
C ASN A 137 -13.45 -0.50 -1.88
N TYR A 138 -12.80 -0.61 -0.72
CA TYR A 138 -11.84 -1.70 -0.46
C TYR A 138 -12.50 -3.08 -0.50
N GLN A 139 -13.68 -3.27 0.10
CA GLN A 139 -14.37 -4.56 0.04
C GLN A 139 -14.70 -4.96 -1.41
N LEU A 140 -15.22 -4.02 -2.20
CA LEU A 140 -15.52 -4.26 -3.62
C LEU A 140 -14.26 -4.52 -4.43
N LEU A 141 -13.18 -3.77 -4.20
CA LEU A 141 -11.89 -3.96 -4.86
C LEU A 141 -11.33 -5.35 -4.58
N PHE A 142 -11.28 -5.76 -3.30
CA PHE A 142 -10.75 -7.07 -2.94
C PHE A 142 -11.64 -8.21 -3.44
N ALA A 143 -12.96 -8.07 -3.38
CA ALA A 143 -13.87 -9.05 -3.96
C ALA A 143 -13.65 -9.19 -5.48
N ALA A 144 -13.48 -8.08 -6.20
CA ALA A 144 -13.19 -8.10 -7.64
C ALA A 144 -11.83 -8.76 -7.95
N LEU A 145 -10.80 -8.49 -7.15
CA LEU A 145 -9.49 -9.13 -7.28
C LEU A 145 -9.53 -10.63 -6.99
N GLN A 146 -10.32 -11.07 -6.00
CA GLN A 146 -10.51 -12.49 -5.68
C GLN A 146 -11.28 -13.25 -6.76
N GLN A 147 -12.24 -12.60 -7.43
CA GLN A 147 -13.00 -13.21 -8.53
C GLN A 147 -12.18 -13.29 -9.83
N LYS A 148 -11.35 -12.28 -10.10
CA LYS A 148 -10.54 -12.17 -11.33
C LYS A 148 -9.22 -12.96 -11.26
N GLN A 149 -9.19 -14.16 -10.63
CA GLN A 149 -7.97 -14.96 -10.38
C GLN A 149 -7.06 -15.23 -11.62
N ASN A 150 -7.59 -15.05 -12.84
CA ASN A 150 -6.86 -15.28 -14.09
C ASN A 150 -6.53 -13.99 -14.88
N ILE A 151 -6.85 -12.79 -14.37
CA ILE A 151 -6.52 -11.54 -15.06
C ILE A 151 -5.18 -11.03 -14.53
N ASP A 152 -4.21 -11.00 -15.44
CA ASP A 152 -2.89 -10.44 -15.17
C ASP A 152 -2.95 -8.91 -15.13
N LEU A 153 -3.41 -8.37 -14.00
CA LEU A 153 -3.41 -6.93 -13.78
C LEU A 153 -1.96 -6.46 -13.63
N PRO A 154 -1.46 -5.48 -14.41
CA PRO A 154 -0.08 -5.01 -14.31
C PRO A 154 0.08 -3.99 -13.15
N LEU A 155 -0.16 -4.41 -11.90
CA LEU A 155 0.00 -3.51 -10.75
C LEU A 155 1.45 -3.55 -10.20
N PRO A 156 2.09 -2.40 -9.95
CA PRO A 156 3.41 -2.34 -9.33
C PRO A 156 3.38 -2.86 -7.89
N PRO A 157 4.42 -3.57 -7.42
CA PRO A 157 4.49 -4.07 -6.04
C PRO A 157 4.40 -2.96 -4.98
N SER A 158 4.96 -1.77 -5.23
CA SER A 158 4.82 -0.62 -4.32
C SER A 158 3.36 -0.23 -4.11
N TRP A 159 2.59 -0.10 -5.20
CA TRP A 159 1.16 0.25 -5.13
C TRP A 159 0.34 -0.86 -4.45
N ILE A 160 0.62 -2.14 -4.73
CA ILE A 160 -0.07 -3.25 -4.05
C ILE A 160 0.15 -3.19 -2.54
N TRP A 161 1.39 -2.93 -2.11
CA TRP A 161 1.69 -2.75 -0.69
C TRP A 161 0.93 -1.56 -0.10
N ASP A 162 0.91 -0.41 -0.78
CA ASP A 162 0.22 0.79 -0.28
C ASP A 162 -1.29 0.57 -0.14
N ILE A 163 -1.93 -0.16 -1.05
CA ILE A 163 -3.34 -0.56 -0.94
C ILE A 163 -3.58 -1.36 0.34
N LEU A 164 -2.73 -2.37 0.61
CA LEU A 164 -2.88 -3.24 1.78
C LEU A 164 -2.52 -2.53 3.09
N ASP A 165 -1.46 -1.73 3.09
CA ASP A 165 -0.99 -1.01 4.26
C ASP A 165 -1.99 0.06 4.69
N GLU A 166 -2.56 0.78 3.71
CA GLU A 166 -3.62 1.75 3.91
C GLU A 166 -4.91 1.06 4.40
N TYR A 167 -5.28 -0.10 3.84
CA TYR A 167 -6.44 -0.86 4.32
C TYR A 167 -6.33 -1.22 5.81
N VAL A 168 -5.16 -1.68 6.27
CA VAL A 168 -4.90 -1.94 7.70
C VAL A 168 -4.91 -0.65 8.52
N TYR A 169 -4.34 0.42 7.98
CA TYR A 169 -4.31 1.72 8.65
C TYR A 169 -5.72 2.30 8.84
N GLN A 170 -6.54 2.33 7.78
CA GLN A 170 -7.92 2.81 7.83
C GLN A 170 -8.79 1.98 8.77
N PHE A 171 -8.62 0.66 8.79
CA PHE A 171 -9.28 -0.18 9.79
C PHE A 171 -8.94 0.27 11.21
N TYR A 172 -7.66 0.50 11.51
CA TYR A 172 -7.22 0.94 12.84
C TYR A 172 -7.76 2.31 13.22
N VAL A 173 -7.62 3.29 12.32
CA VAL A 173 -8.10 4.67 12.55
C VAL A 173 -9.61 4.69 12.72
N SER A 174 -10.35 4.02 11.84
CA SER A 174 -11.80 4.02 11.84
C SER A 174 -12.38 3.23 13.02
N SER A 175 -11.73 2.14 13.43
CA SER A 175 -12.08 1.41 14.67
C SER A 175 -11.91 2.28 15.91
N ARG A 176 -10.91 3.17 15.92
CA ARG A 176 -10.72 4.16 16.99
C ARG A 176 -11.78 5.26 16.91
N TRP A 177 -12.04 5.80 15.72
CA TRP A 177 -13.06 6.82 15.48
C TRP A 177 -14.46 6.33 15.88
N ARG A 178 -14.78 5.07 15.60
CA ARG A 178 -16.04 4.43 16.01
C ARG A 178 -16.30 4.53 17.51
N LYS A 179 -15.25 4.54 18.35
CA LYS A 179 -15.39 4.73 19.81
C LYS A 179 -15.70 6.18 20.21
N LEU A 180 -15.46 7.13 19.33
CA LEU A 180 -15.68 8.57 19.55
C LEU A 180 -17.01 9.06 18.98
N LEU A 181 -17.71 8.23 18.19
CA LEU A 181 -19.01 8.56 17.61
C LEU A 181 -20.07 8.79 18.70
N LYS A 182 -20.94 9.79 18.47
CA LYS A 182 -22.05 10.09 19.37
C LYS A 182 -23.29 9.24 19.03
N ASN A 183 -24.19 9.05 19.99
CA ASN A 183 -25.39 8.22 19.83
C ASN A 183 -26.27 8.60 18.62
N ASP A 184 -26.31 9.88 18.25
CA ASP A 184 -27.11 10.37 17.11
C ASP A 184 -26.49 10.01 15.75
N GLU A 185 -25.15 9.91 15.67
CA GLU A 185 -24.43 9.44 14.47
C GLU A 185 -24.55 7.92 14.34
N ILE A 186 -24.62 7.23 15.49
CA ILE A 186 -24.75 5.77 15.56
C ILE A 186 -26.12 5.30 15.05
N THR A 187 -27.18 6.07 15.32
CA THR A 187 -28.56 5.73 14.93
C THR A 187 -28.84 5.90 13.44
N GLN A 188 -28.09 6.76 12.72
CA GLN A 188 -28.21 6.93 11.27
C GLN A 188 -27.65 5.74 10.49
N LEU A 189 -26.70 5.01 11.09
CA LEU A 189 -26.10 3.83 10.50
C LEU A 189 -26.87 2.60 10.94
N LYS A 190 -27.74 2.10 10.04
CA LYS A 190 -28.61 0.94 10.29
C LYS A 190 -27.88 -0.28 10.87
N ASN A 191 -26.55 -0.42 10.63
CA ASN A 191 -25.65 -1.34 11.32
C ASN A 191 -24.18 -0.85 11.26
N ILE A 192 -23.72 -0.04 12.24
CA ILE A 192 -22.28 0.29 12.38
C ILE A 192 -21.39 -0.96 12.49
N GLN A 193 -21.95 -2.06 12.99
CA GLN A 193 -21.22 -3.32 13.19
C GLN A 193 -20.76 -3.97 11.89
N ASP A 194 -21.37 -3.61 10.75
CA ASP A 194 -21.02 -4.12 9.43
C ASP A 194 -19.77 -3.43 8.86
N TYR A 195 -19.31 -2.32 9.47
CA TYR A 195 -18.14 -1.57 9.03
C TYR A 195 -16.94 -1.79 9.96
N TRP A 196 -15.75 -1.85 9.35
CA TRP A 196 -14.48 -2.08 10.04
C TRP A 196 -14.56 -3.33 10.92
N ASN A 197 -15.03 -4.43 10.33
CA ASN A 197 -15.14 -5.72 11.01
C ASN A 197 -13.80 -6.48 10.91
N LEU A 198 -13.25 -6.86 12.06
CA LEU A 198 -11.95 -7.56 12.14
C LEU A 198 -12.00 -8.94 11.48
N GLU A 199 -13.10 -9.69 11.65
CA GLU A 199 -13.24 -11.04 11.11
C GLU A 199 -13.34 -11.01 9.58
N GLU A 200 -14.11 -10.07 9.03
CA GLU A 200 -14.20 -9.87 7.58
C GLU A 200 -12.86 -9.45 7.00
N MET A 201 -12.17 -8.53 7.67
CA MET A 201 -10.83 -8.08 7.25
C MET A 201 -9.83 -9.24 7.24
N LEU A 202 -9.79 -10.04 8.30
CA LEU A 202 -8.94 -11.23 8.39
C LEU A 202 -9.29 -12.22 7.28
N LYS A 203 -10.57 -12.54 7.10
CA LYS A 203 -11.04 -13.46 6.04
C LYS A 203 -10.62 -13.00 4.65
N THR A 204 -10.70 -11.70 4.36
CA THR A 204 -10.28 -11.13 3.08
C THR A 204 -8.77 -11.29 2.86
N LEU A 205 -7.94 -10.98 3.87
CA LEU A 205 -6.49 -11.16 3.79
C LEU A 205 -6.09 -12.65 3.72
N GLU A 206 -6.80 -13.51 4.46
CA GLU A 206 -6.67 -14.97 4.44
C GLU A 206 -6.95 -15.55 3.06
N GLY A 207 -8.00 -15.06 2.40
CA GLY A 207 -8.33 -15.46 1.02
C GLY A 207 -7.20 -15.21 0.03
N PHE A 208 -6.44 -14.12 0.20
CA PHE A 208 -5.28 -13.82 -0.64
C PHE A 208 -4.04 -14.62 -0.25
N TYR A 209 -3.67 -14.64 1.04
CA TYR A 209 -2.42 -15.30 1.43
C TYR A 209 -2.47 -16.82 1.23
N ALA A 210 -3.67 -17.44 1.21
CA ALA A 210 -3.83 -18.86 0.91
C ALA A 210 -3.22 -19.24 -0.46
N GLN A 211 -3.04 -18.27 -1.36
CA GLN A 211 -2.48 -18.44 -2.69
C GLN A 211 -0.96 -18.26 -2.76
N ARG A 212 -0.27 -18.03 -1.63
CA ARG A 212 1.18 -17.73 -1.56
C ARG A 212 2.09 -18.73 -2.27
N ASN A 213 1.67 -19.99 -2.36
CA ASN A 213 2.46 -21.07 -2.97
C ASN A 213 2.36 -21.15 -4.50
N SER A 214 1.66 -20.21 -5.17
CA SER A 214 1.58 -20.19 -6.62
C SER A 214 2.94 -19.86 -7.27
N SER A 215 3.33 -20.61 -8.29
CA SER A 215 4.65 -20.52 -8.95
C SER A 215 4.81 -19.33 -9.91
N VAL A 216 3.74 -18.63 -10.27
CA VAL A 216 3.78 -17.53 -11.25
C VAL A 216 3.98 -16.19 -10.55
N GLN A 217 5.00 -15.43 -10.96
CA GLN A 217 5.24 -14.06 -10.50
C GLN A 217 4.25 -13.08 -11.15
N ASN A 218 3.09 -12.93 -10.52
CA ASN A 218 2.06 -11.98 -10.93
C ASN A 218 1.61 -11.07 -9.78
N THR A 219 0.72 -10.15 -10.10
CA THR A 219 0.10 -9.23 -9.12
C THR A 219 -0.59 -9.96 -7.98
N LEU A 220 -1.23 -11.10 -8.26
CA LEU A 220 -1.87 -11.92 -7.23
C LEU A 220 -0.85 -12.56 -6.30
N GLN A 221 0.33 -12.94 -6.81
CA GLN A 221 1.43 -13.43 -5.98
C GLN A 221 1.89 -12.32 -5.03
N TYR A 222 2.21 -11.12 -5.52
CA TYR A 222 2.57 -10.00 -4.66
C TYR A 222 1.47 -9.70 -3.63
N LEU A 223 0.20 -9.71 -4.05
CA LEU A 223 -0.95 -9.52 -3.18
C LEU A 223 -1.02 -10.60 -2.09
N ALA A 224 -0.75 -11.87 -2.41
CA ALA A 224 -0.74 -12.97 -1.45
C ALA A 224 0.39 -12.82 -0.40
N TYR A 225 1.62 -12.53 -0.83
CA TYR A 225 2.75 -12.32 0.07
C TYR A 225 2.57 -11.06 0.94
N TYR A 226 2.09 -9.96 0.35
CA TYR A 226 1.86 -8.72 1.09
C TYR A 226 0.64 -8.82 2.02
N SER A 227 -0.39 -9.57 1.64
CA SER A 227 -1.53 -9.86 2.54
C SER A 227 -1.08 -10.67 3.75
N TYR A 228 -0.15 -11.63 3.59
CA TYR A 228 0.43 -12.36 4.70
C TYR A 228 1.13 -11.43 5.70
N LEU A 229 1.92 -10.48 5.20
CA LEU A 229 2.57 -9.46 6.02
C LEU A 229 1.55 -8.50 6.66
N ALA A 230 0.52 -8.08 5.93
CA ALA A 230 -0.56 -7.24 6.44
C ALA A 230 -1.33 -7.93 7.59
N THR A 231 -1.60 -9.24 7.48
CA THR A 231 -2.19 -10.04 8.57
C THR A 231 -1.27 -10.10 9.79
N ALA A 232 0.03 -10.32 9.59
CA ALA A 232 1.00 -10.29 10.70
C ALA A 232 1.04 -8.92 11.39
N LYS A 233 1.04 -7.83 10.62
CA LYS A 233 0.93 -6.45 11.13
C LYS A 233 -0.35 -6.26 11.93
N LEU A 234 -1.50 -6.73 11.42
CA LEU A 234 -2.80 -6.65 12.11
C LEU A 234 -2.79 -7.41 13.45
N HIS A 235 -2.17 -8.59 13.51
CA HIS A 235 -1.99 -9.32 14.77
C HIS A 235 -1.13 -8.56 15.78
N VAL A 236 -0.03 -7.95 15.34
CA VAL A 236 0.81 -7.09 16.21
C VAL A 236 -0.01 -5.91 16.74
N MET A 237 -0.76 -5.23 15.86
CA MET A 237 -1.60 -4.08 16.24
C MET A 237 -2.74 -4.46 17.19
N SER A 238 -3.25 -5.69 17.07
CA SER A 238 -4.28 -6.25 17.95
C SER A 238 -3.73 -6.74 19.29
N GLY A 239 -2.40 -6.76 19.47
CA GLY A 239 -1.73 -7.25 20.68
C GLY A 239 -1.51 -8.76 20.71
N ASN A 240 -1.74 -9.49 19.62
CA ASN A 240 -1.45 -10.93 19.53
C ASN A 240 -0.08 -11.17 18.88
N PHE A 241 0.99 -10.85 19.61
CA PHE A 241 2.36 -10.94 19.12
C PHE A 241 2.85 -12.38 18.92
N ASN A 242 2.29 -13.36 19.64
CA ASN A 242 2.65 -14.78 19.49
C ASN A 242 2.18 -15.34 18.13
N ALA A 243 0.97 -15.00 17.71
CA ALA A 243 0.47 -15.37 16.38
C ALA A 243 1.33 -14.71 15.28
N ALA A 244 1.59 -13.40 15.42
CA ALA A 244 2.45 -12.68 14.47
C ALA A 244 3.87 -13.27 14.39
N TYR A 245 4.48 -13.61 15.53
CA TYR A 245 5.78 -14.26 15.58
C TYR A 245 5.79 -15.59 14.83
N THR A 246 4.78 -16.43 15.06
CA THR A 246 4.65 -17.73 14.40
C THR A 246 4.56 -17.54 12.89
N MET A 247 3.74 -16.59 12.42
CA MET A 247 3.63 -16.27 11.00
C MET A 247 4.95 -15.77 10.41
N LEU A 248 5.57 -14.76 11.01
CA LEU A 248 6.81 -14.17 10.50
C LEU A 248 7.97 -15.18 10.49
N SER A 249 7.99 -16.13 11.43
CA SER A 249 8.99 -17.21 11.47
C SER A 249 8.89 -18.21 10.31
N GLN A 250 7.71 -18.32 9.66
CA GLN A 250 7.49 -19.20 8.51
C GLN A 250 7.99 -18.60 7.19
N ILE A 251 8.44 -17.34 7.20
CA ILE A 251 8.97 -16.69 5.99
C ILE A 251 10.39 -17.20 5.71
N GLN A 252 10.56 -17.84 4.56
CA GLN A 252 11.82 -18.35 4.07
C GLN A 252 12.70 -17.23 3.51
N HIS A 253 14.01 -17.46 3.48
CA HIS A 253 14.95 -16.46 2.95
C HIS A 253 14.76 -16.21 1.45
N SER A 254 14.39 -17.23 0.68
CA SER A 254 14.11 -17.13 -0.77
C SER A 254 12.97 -16.16 -1.08
N GLU A 255 12.00 -16.02 -0.17
CA GLU A 255 10.81 -15.18 -0.36
C GLU A 255 11.10 -13.70 -0.08
N LEU A 256 12.24 -13.37 0.55
CA LEU A 256 12.63 -11.98 0.83
C LEU A 256 12.77 -11.15 -0.46
N ILE A 257 13.08 -11.78 -1.58
CA ILE A 257 13.17 -11.15 -2.91
C ILE A 257 11.82 -10.58 -3.35
N ILE A 258 10.70 -11.16 -2.90
CA ILE A 258 9.35 -10.70 -3.24
C ILE A 258 9.01 -9.46 -2.40
N TYR A 259 9.40 -9.47 -1.12
CA TYR A 259 9.21 -8.33 -0.23
C TYR A 259 10.11 -7.14 -0.58
N SER A 260 11.32 -7.37 -1.09
CA SER A 260 12.23 -6.28 -1.47
C SER A 260 11.75 -5.43 -2.66
N LYS A 261 10.81 -5.94 -3.48
CA LYS A 261 10.22 -5.17 -4.60
C LYS A 261 9.42 -3.96 -4.15
N SER A 262 8.98 -3.91 -2.91
CA SER A 262 8.39 -2.72 -2.29
C SER A 262 9.22 -2.32 -1.07
N GLY A 263 9.83 -1.13 -1.12
CA GLY A 263 10.63 -0.63 0.01
C GLY A 263 9.84 -0.55 1.31
N GLY A 264 8.55 -0.18 1.22
CA GLY A 264 7.65 -0.09 2.38
C GLY A 264 7.30 -1.46 2.96
N ALA A 265 7.03 -2.46 2.10
CA ALA A 265 6.78 -3.83 2.55
C ALA A 265 8.03 -4.40 3.23
N TYR A 266 9.20 -4.18 2.63
CA TYR A 266 10.46 -4.69 3.15
C TYR A 266 10.81 -4.09 4.51
N GLN A 267 10.76 -2.76 4.65
CA GLN A 267 10.99 -2.12 5.95
C GLN A 267 9.97 -2.57 7.00
N SER A 268 8.70 -2.72 6.61
CA SER A 268 7.64 -3.17 7.52
C SER A 268 7.89 -4.59 8.02
N LEU A 269 8.27 -5.50 7.13
CA LEU A 269 8.61 -6.89 7.46
C LEU A 269 9.66 -6.96 8.57
N PHE A 270 10.81 -6.30 8.37
CA PHE A 270 11.89 -6.32 9.35
C PHE A 270 11.54 -5.55 10.64
N SER A 271 10.80 -4.45 10.53
CA SER A 271 10.35 -3.67 11.68
C SER A 271 9.44 -4.50 12.59
N TYR A 272 8.41 -5.14 12.04
CA TYR A 272 7.48 -5.96 12.82
C TYR A 272 8.14 -7.24 13.32
N THR A 273 9.03 -7.85 12.53
CA THR A 273 9.80 -9.02 12.97
C THR A 273 10.73 -8.68 14.15
N GLY A 274 11.48 -7.58 14.05
CA GLY A 274 12.32 -7.09 15.15
C GLY A 274 11.52 -6.75 16.40
N PHE A 275 10.34 -6.15 16.23
CA PHE A 275 9.42 -5.88 17.33
C PHE A 275 8.89 -7.16 18.01
N CYS A 276 8.49 -8.17 17.23
CA CYS A 276 8.08 -9.48 17.77
C CYS A 276 9.21 -10.16 18.55
N PHE A 277 10.46 -10.11 18.08
CA PHE A 277 11.60 -10.64 18.84
C PHE A 277 11.85 -9.89 20.13
N LEU A 278 11.75 -8.56 20.11
CA LEU A 278 11.89 -7.74 21.31
C LEU A 278 10.85 -8.14 22.37
N LEU A 279 9.59 -8.30 21.98
CA LEU A 279 8.51 -8.71 22.89
C LEU A 279 8.69 -10.13 23.43
N ASN A 280 9.25 -11.03 22.63
CA ASN A 280 9.58 -12.41 23.04
C ASN A 280 10.92 -12.51 23.80
N LYS A 281 11.55 -11.39 24.16
CA LYS A 281 12.84 -11.30 24.88
C LYS A 281 14.02 -11.92 24.13
N GLU A 282 13.90 -12.09 22.82
CA GLU A 282 14.97 -12.58 21.96
C GLU A 282 15.83 -11.40 21.46
N TYR A 283 16.41 -10.65 22.39
CA TYR A 283 17.04 -9.35 22.10
C TYR A 283 18.18 -9.43 21.09
N LYS A 284 18.99 -10.50 21.13
CA LYS A 284 20.06 -10.73 20.15
C LYS A 284 19.51 -10.82 18.72
N LYS A 285 18.44 -11.57 18.51
CA LYS A 285 17.82 -11.70 17.18
C LYS A 285 17.16 -10.40 16.75
N ALA A 286 16.50 -9.69 17.67
CA ALA A 286 15.93 -8.38 17.41
C ALA A 286 16.99 -7.39 16.90
N ASN A 287 18.12 -7.28 17.62
CA ASN A 287 19.20 -6.37 17.29
C ASN A 287 19.81 -6.67 15.90
N LEU A 288 20.12 -7.94 15.62
CA LEU A 288 20.63 -8.36 14.31
C LEU A 288 19.64 -8.03 13.18
N THR A 289 18.36 -8.35 13.37
CA THR A 289 17.29 -8.10 12.37
C THR A 289 17.18 -6.61 12.03
N LEU A 290 17.15 -5.76 13.06
CA LEU A 290 16.99 -4.32 12.90
C LEU A 290 18.25 -3.67 12.32
N THR A 291 19.44 -4.13 12.73
CA THR A 291 20.71 -3.68 12.16
C THR A 291 20.81 -3.98 10.67
N LEU A 292 20.35 -5.17 10.23
CA LEU A 292 20.35 -5.56 8.82
C LEU A 292 19.52 -4.59 7.96
N ILE A 293 18.28 -4.30 8.35
CA ILE A 293 17.41 -3.40 7.58
C ILE A 293 17.89 -1.94 7.63
N VAL A 294 18.48 -1.50 8.75
CA VAL A 294 19.06 -0.16 8.88
C VAL A 294 20.24 0.02 7.93
N ASN A 295 21.15 -0.95 7.89
CA ASN A 295 22.31 -0.92 6.98
C ASN A 295 21.87 -0.97 5.52
N TYR A 296 20.89 -1.83 5.21
CA TYR A 296 20.30 -1.91 3.88
C TYR A 296 19.72 -0.57 3.43
N PHE A 297 18.88 0.06 4.26
CA PHE A 297 18.27 1.33 3.89
C PHE A 297 19.32 2.44 3.74
N ASN A 298 20.31 2.51 4.63
CA ASN A 298 21.38 3.50 4.51
C ASN A 298 22.20 3.36 3.22
N LYS A 299 22.42 2.11 2.76
CA LYS A 299 23.12 1.82 1.50
C LYS A 299 22.30 2.23 0.29
N TYR A 300 20.99 1.95 0.29
CA TYR A 300 20.13 2.10 -0.90
C TYR A 300 19.19 3.32 -0.88
N LYS A 301 19.16 4.13 0.18
CA LYS A 301 18.25 5.30 0.30
C LYS A 301 18.31 6.25 -0.89
N GLN A 302 19.48 6.42 -1.51
CA GLN A 302 19.64 7.30 -2.68
C GLN A 302 18.80 6.84 -3.87
N LEU A 303 18.56 5.52 -3.99
CA LEU A 303 17.73 4.90 -5.02
C LEU A 303 16.24 5.04 -4.75
N TYR A 304 15.81 5.69 -3.66
CA TYR A 304 14.41 6.00 -3.38
C TYR A 304 14.07 7.49 -3.51
N THR A 305 15.07 8.37 -3.65
CA THR A 305 14.89 9.85 -3.70
C THR A 305 13.87 10.34 -4.72
N LYS A 306 13.78 9.72 -5.89
CA LYS A 306 12.78 10.02 -6.91
C LYS A 306 11.43 9.31 -6.72
N SER A 307 11.24 8.40 -5.77
CA SER A 307 9.90 7.85 -5.53
C SER A 307 9.13 8.81 -4.63
N TYR A 308 7.80 8.87 -4.80
CA TYR A 308 6.96 9.67 -3.92
C TYR A 308 6.97 9.13 -2.47
N GLN A 309 7.26 7.83 -2.29
CA GLN A 309 7.30 7.16 -0.99
C GLN A 309 8.52 7.54 -0.14
N TYR A 310 9.50 8.26 -0.69
CA TYR A 310 10.80 8.51 -0.05
C TYR A 310 10.68 9.06 1.37
N ASP A 311 9.86 10.11 1.55
CA ASP A 311 9.68 10.76 2.85
C ASP A 311 9.01 9.83 3.87
N SER A 312 8.07 8.98 3.41
CA SER A 312 7.43 7.96 4.25
C SER A 312 8.43 6.90 4.70
N LEU A 313 9.28 6.42 3.78
CA LEU A 313 10.33 5.44 4.06
C LEU A 313 11.39 5.98 5.02
N ILE A 314 11.72 7.27 4.95
CA ILE A 314 12.61 7.91 5.92
C ILE A 314 11.97 7.92 7.31
N LYS A 315 10.71 8.36 7.43
CA LYS A 315 10.00 8.36 8.71
C LYS A 315 9.89 6.96 9.31
N GLN A 316 9.68 5.95 8.47
CA GLN A 316 9.67 4.56 8.91
C GLN A 316 11.08 4.11 9.36
N HIS A 317 12.13 4.48 8.62
CA HIS A 317 13.51 4.21 9.02
C HIS A 317 13.87 4.84 10.37
N GLU A 318 13.45 6.08 10.64
CA GLU A 318 13.64 6.73 11.95
C GLU A 318 12.98 5.95 13.09
N LYS A 319 11.77 5.43 12.87
CA LYS A 319 11.09 4.55 13.85
C LYS A 319 11.87 3.25 14.07
N ILE A 320 12.41 2.66 13.00
CA ILE A 320 13.24 1.44 13.09
C ILE A 320 14.54 1.72 13.87
N LEU A 321 15.18 2.88 13.64
CA LEU A 321 16.35 3.30 14.39
C LEU A 321 16.04 3.50 15.89
N ALA A 322 14.91 4.12 16.20
CA ALA A 322 14.46 4.26 17.60
C ALA A 322 14.22 2.88 18.24
N LEU A 323 13.59 1.95 17.52
CA LEU A 323 13.40 0.58 17.98
C LEU A 323 14.74 -0.15 18.19
N LEU A 324 15.70 0.03 17.28
CA LEU A 324 17.05 -0.53 17.41
C LEU A 324 17.74 0.00 18.68
N ALA A 325 17.68 1.31 18.92
CA ALA A 325 18.25 1.92 20.13
C ALA A 325 17.63 1.33 21.42
N ILE A 326 16.32 1.12 21.44
CA ILE A 326 15.63 0.46 22.55
C ILE A 326 16.14 -0.99 22.71
N THR A 327 16.25 -1.76 21.62
CA THR A 327 16.74 -3.15 21.70
C THR A 327 18.18 -3.25 22.19
N SER A 328 19.05 -2.31 21.81
CA SER A 328 20.44 -2.26 22.26
C SER A 328 20.56 -1.98 23.76
N LEU A 329 19.60 -1.27 24.38
CA LEU A 329 19.59 -1.10 25.83
C LEU A 329 19.38 -2.43 26.56
N PHE A 330 18.56 -3.32 26.01
CA PHE A 330 18.28 -4.65 26.57
C PHE A 330 19.29 -5.72 26.15
N TYR A 331 20.17 -5.39 25.20
CA TYR A 331 21.26 -6.23 24.71
C TYR A 331 22.57 -5.44 24.73
N PRO A 332 23.14 -5.19 25.93
CA PRO A 332 24.42 -4.49 26.06
C PRO A 332 25.60 -5.26 25.46
#